data_AF-A0A933LPF6-F1
#
_entry.id   AF-A0A933LPF6-F1
#
_cell.length_a   1.000
_cell.length_b   1.000
_cell.length_c   1.000
_cell.angle_alpha   90.00
_cell.angle_beta   90.00
_cell.angle_gamma   90.00
#
_symmetry.space_group_name_H-M   'P 1'
#
loop_
_entity.id
_entity.type
_entity.pdbx_description
1 polymer ?
#
loop_
_entity_poly.entity_id
_entity_poly.type
_entity_poly.pdbx_seq_one_letter_code
_entity_poly.pdbx_strand_id
1 'polypeptide(L)'
;MFHSLSQPINIGKVQLKNRLAVAPTVHNLATEDGCVTERLLEIYKSKGRGGWGLITVEASYLRMDGRNLARMLGVYDDKLVTGLNELAEAIKEEGAKASLQIMHGGCLAAPRFSGSPPMAPSAFSRGSGSGGVALGGLGIGASQPKEMVPMEIEKMIDSYAAAALRVKEAGFDMVTIHGAGVDCIDVSAGGVEGADWFS
;
A
#
# COMPACT_ATOMS: atom_id res chain seq x y z
N MET A 1 31.91 -14.40 1.25
CA MET A 1 31.02 -13.34 1.77
C MET A 1 30.35 -12.66 0.58
N PHE A 2 29.04 -12.34 0.63
CA PHE A 2 28.23 -11.93 -0.53
C PHE A 2 28.57 -10.53 -1.08
N HIS A 3 29.70 -10.42 -1.80
CA HIS A 3 30.26 -9.15 -2.29
C HIS A 3 29.24 -8.28 -3.02
N SER A 4 28.38 -8.86 -3.87
CA SER A 4 27.40 -8.11 -4.64
C SER A 4 26.28 -7.47 -3.81
N LEU A 5 25.91 -8.06 -2.66
CA LEU A 5 24.82 -7.55 -1.82
C LEU A 5 25.23 -6.31 -1.03
N SER A 6 26.50 -6.21 -0.64
CA SER A 6 27.03 -5.08 0.13
C SER A 6 27.40 -3.87 -0.72
N GLN A 7 27.39 -3.99 -2.06
CA GLN A 7 27.72 -2.87 -2.94
C GLN A 7 26.55 -1.88 -3.09
N PRO A 8 26.82 -0.58 -3.20
CA PRO A 8 25.81 0.40 -3.55
C PRO A 8 25.10 0.11 -4.88
N ILE A 9 23.89 0.62 -5.03
CA ILE A 9 23.13 0.59 -6.27
C ILE A 9 22.29 1.87 -6.41
N ASN A 10 22.16 2.37 -7.63
CA ASN A 10 21.24 3.48 -7.93
C ASN A 10 19.91 2.90 -8.42
N ILE A 11 18.80 3.34 -7.82
CA ILE A 11 17.44 3.08 -8.30
C ILE A 11 16.86 4.44 -8.70
N GLY A 12 16.81 4.69 -10.01
CA GLY A 12 16.51 6.02 -10.53
C GLY A 12 17.53 7.05 -10.01
N LYS A 13 17.05 8.05 -9.26
CA LYS A 13 17.88 9.10 -8.64
C LYS A 13 18.31 8.79 -7.20
N VAL A 14 17.87 7.67 -6.62
CA VAL A 14 18.14 7.31 -5.23
C VAL A 14 19.29 6.30 -5.18
N GLN A 15 20.35 6.65 -4.47
CA GLN A 15 21.45 5.73 -4.20
C GLN A 15 21.21 4.98 -2.88
N LEU A 16 21.22 3.65 -2.93
CA LEU A 16 21.20 2.79 -1.75
C LEU A 16 22.62 2.42 -1.36
N LYS A 17 22.92 2.37 -0.06
CA LYS A 17 24.23 1.97 0.48
C LYS A 17 24.56 0.49 0.26
N ASN A 18 23.53 -0.35 0.07
CA ASN A 18 23.64 -1.78 -0.24
C ASN A 18 22.34 -2.28 -0.90
N ARG A 19 22.30 -3.54 -1.31
CA ARG A 19 21.17 -4.15 -2.03
C ARG A 19 20.22 -4.94 -1.12
N LEU A 20 20.28 -4.70 0.19
CA LEU A 20 19.38 -5.30 1.16
C LEU A 20 18.17 -4.39 1.36
N ALA A 21 16.99 -4.93 1.16
CA ALA A 21 15.74 -4.21 1.29
C ALA A 21 14.79 -4.90 2.27
N VAL A 22 14.09 -4.11 3.09
CA VAL A 22 12.97 -4.61 3.89
C VAL A 22 11.69 -4.47 3.08
N ALA A 23 11.05 -5.61 2.81
CA ALA A 23 9.76 -5.67 2.15
C ALA A 23 8.65 -5.04 3.02
N PRO A 24 7.62 -4.44 2.41
CA PRO A 24 6.47 -3.94 3.15
C PRO A 24 5.77 -5.11 3.85
N THR A 25 5.48 -4.95 5.14
CA THR A 25 4.79 -5.96 5.95
C THR A 25 3.75 -5.23 6.78
N VAL A 26 2.47 -5.56 6.63
CA VAL A 26 1.40 -4.89 7.36
C VAL A 26 1.31 -5.43 8.79
N HIS A 27 1.42 -4.56 9.79
CA HIS A 27 1.38 -4.87 11.21
C HIS A 27 -0.01 -4.65 11.81
N ASN A 28 -0.86 -3.86 11.16
CA ASN A 28 -2.19 -3.48 11.66
C ASN A 28 -2.11 -2.78 13.04
N LEU A 29 -1.17 -1.83 13.17
CA LEU A 29 -0.87 -1.11 14.42
C LEU A 29 -1.06 0.41 14.32
N ALA A 30 -1.59 0.94 13.22
CA ALA A 30 -1.98 2.33 13.13
C ALA A 30 -3.14 2.64 14.09
N THR A 31 -3.57 3.90 14.18
CA THR A 31 -4.86 4.23 14.83
C THR A 31 -6.03 3.77 13.95
N GLU A 32 -7.25 3.84 14.48
CA GLU A 32 -8.46 3.59 13.68
C GLU A 32 -8.65 4.64 12.58
N ASP A 33 -7.99 5.80 12.65
CA ASP A 33 -8.01 6.83 11.61
C ASP A 33 -6.81 6.74 10.66
N GLY A 34 -5.96 5.72 10.81
CA GLY A 34 -4.79 5.48 9.98
C GLY A 34 -3.55 6.29 10.36
N CYS A 35 -3.53 6.91 11.55
CA CYS A 35 -2.36 7.64 12.05
C CYS A 35 -1.27 6.69 12.54
N VAL A 36 -0.02 7.13 12.45
CA VAL A 36 1.13 6.44 13.04
C VAL A 36 0.96 6.38 14.56
N THR A 37 1.34 5.24 15.14
CA THR A 37 1.40 5.04 16.59
C THR A 37 2.84 4.89 17.04
N GLU A 38 3.11 5.15 18.31
CA GLU A 38 4.44 4.95 18.91
C GLU A 38 4.95 3.52 18.69
N ARG A 39 4.08 2.52 18.83
CA ARG A 39 4.45 1.11 18.59
C ARG A 39 4.88 0.86 17.14
N LEU A 40 4.19 1.47 16.18
CA LEU A 40 4.56 1.36 14.77
C LEU A 40 5.89 2.07 14.51
N LEU A 41 6.09 3.26 15.10
CA LEU A 41 7.32 4.02 15.01
C LEU A 41 8.52 3.23 15.55
N GLU A 42 8.38 2.58 16.70
CA GLU A 42 9.44 1.75 17.29
C GLU A 42 9.83 0.55 16.41
N ILE A 43 8.88 -0.04 15.69
CA ILE A 43 9.17 -1.10 14.71
C ILE A 43 10.08 -0.56 13.60
N TYR A 44 9.79 0.62 13.05
CA TYR A 44 10.59 1.18 11.97
C TYR A 44 11.92 1.76 12.42
N LYS A 45 12.01 2.36 13.62
CA LYS A 45 13.30 2.68 14.27
C LYS A 45 14.17 1.43 14.43
N SER A 46 13.58 0.34 14.91
CA SER A 46 14.27 -0.95 15.07
C SER A 46 14.77 -1.50 13.73
N LYS A 47 13.95 -1.40 12.67
CA LYS A 47 14.38 -1.76 11.31
C LYS A 47 15.50 -0.86 10.83
N GLY A 48 15.46 0.46 11.07
CA GLY A 48 16.52 1.41 10.69
C GLY A 48 17.92 0.96 11.12
N ARG A 49 18.03 0.49 12.37
CA ARG A 49 19.29 -0.04 12.96
C ARG A 49 19.81 -1.33 12.33
N GLY A 50 19.04 -1.97 11.44
CA GLY A 50 19.39 -3.26 10.84
C GLY A 50 20.36 -3.21 9.65
N GLY A 51 20.86 -2.02 9.27
CA GLY A 51 21.88 -1.88 8.22
C GLY A 51 21.34 -2.00 6.79
N TRP A 52 20.03 -1.86 6.57
CA TRP A 52 19.38 -1.98 5.26
C TRP A 52 19.72 -0.81 4.33
N GLY A 53 19.75 -1.08 3.02
CA GLY A 53 19.85 -0.06 2.00
C GLY A 53 18.52 0.68 1.79
N LEU A 54 17.41 -0.06 1.85
CA LEU A 54 16.04 0.44 1.65
C LEU A 54 15.09 -0.20 2.67
N ILE A 55 14.22 0.60 3.27
CA ILE A 55 13.12 0.12 4.10
C ILE A 55 11.81 0.60 3.48
N THR A 56 10.96 -0.34 3.10
CA THR A 56 9.60 -0.02 2.61
C THR A 56 8.62 -0.14 3.76
N VAL A 57 7.99 0.97 4.12
CA VAL A 57 6.90 1.03 5.08
C VAL A 57 5.68 0.32 4.51
N GLU A 58 4.87 -0.23 5.43
CA GLU A 58 3.73 -1.08 5.15
C GLU A 58 2.71 -0.44 4.20
N ALA A 59 1.93 -1.30 3.56
CA ALA A 59 0.92 -0.89 2.62
C ALA A 59 -0.08 0.07 3.27
N SER A 60 -0.20 1.26 2.68
CA SER A 60 -0.93 2.39 3.24
C SER A 60 -2.08 2.79 2.33
N TYR A 61 -3.29 2.90 2.89
CA TYR A 61 -4.48 3.15 2.08
C TYR A 61 -4.60 4.63 1.69
N LEU A 62 -4.78 4.87 0.40
CA LEU A 62 -4.85 6.21 -0.18
C LEU A 62 -6.26 6.82 -0.21
N ARG A 63 -7.29 6.01 0.05
CA ARG A 63 -8.68 6.45 0.18
C ARG A 63 -9.42 5.57 1.19
N MET A 64 -10.43 6.13 1.86
CA MET A 64 -11.22 5.44 2.87
C MET A 64 -11.93 4.20 2.31
N ASP A 65 -12.46 4.28 1.08
CA ASP A 65 -13.13 3.18 0.39
C ASP A 65 -12.19 2.01 0.01
N GLY A 66 -10.88 2.22 0.05
CA GLY A 66 -9.85 1.22 -0.22
C GLY A 66 -9.33 0.47 1.00
N ARG A 67 -9.85 0.74 2.20
CA ARG A 67 -9.34 0.18 3.45
C ARG A 67 -9.76 -1.29 3.64
N ASN A 68 -8.80 -2.16 3.99
CA ASN A 68 -9.05 -3.60 4.21
C ASN A 68 -8.89 -4.06 5.67
N LEU A 69 -8.22 -3.29 6.53
CA LEU A 69 -7.92 -3.66 7.92
C LEU A 69 -8.31 -2.55 8.91
N ALA A 70 -8.66 -2.98 10.14
CA ALA A 70 -9.14 -2.10 11.20
C ALA A 70 -8.13 -1.04 11.63
N ARG A 71 -6.83 -1.28 11.49
CA ARG A 71 -5.74 -0.41 11.96
C ARG A 71 -4.61 -0.36 10.92
N MET A 72 -5.01 -0.26 9.66
CA MET A 72 -4.11 -0.06 8.52
C MET A 72 -3.52 1.35 8.55
N LEU A 73 -2.29 1.53 8.08
CA LEU A 73 -1.69 2.85 7.93
C LEU A 73 -2.36 3.64 6.80
N GLY A 74 -2.60 4.93 6.98
CA GLY A 74 -3.27 5.79 5.99
C GLY A 74 -2.32 6.77 5.29
N VAL A 75 -2.67 7.17 4.08
CA VAL A 75 -2.04 8.26 3.31
C VAL A 75 -3.11 9.07 2.53
N TYR A 76 -4.35 9.02 3.00
CA TYR A 76 -5.52 9.58 2.32
C TYR A 76 -5.78 11.06 2.62
N ASP A 77 -5.10 11.64 3.62
CA ASP A 77 -5.36 12.99 4.14
C ASP A 77 -4.06 13.64 4.61
N ASP A 78 -3.94 14.95 4.42
CA ASP A 78 -2.74 15.75 4.72
C ASP A 78 -2.43 15.74 6.22
N LYS A 79 -3.44 15.53 7.09
CA LYS A 79 -3.26 15.38 8.54
C LYS A 79 -2.31 14.23 8.92
N LEU A 80 -2.12 13.25 8.03
CA LEU A 80 -1.29 12.08 8.27
C LEU A 80 0.19 12.33 7.95
N VAL A 81 0.51 13.39 7.21
CA VAL A 81 1.87 13.68 6.71
C VAL A 81 2.86 13.82 7.85
N THR A 82 2.49 14.46 8.97
CA THR A 82 3.37 14.63 10.13
C THR A 82 3.81 13.29 10.72
N GLY A 83 2.86 12.38 10.99
CA GLY A 83 3.21 11.05 11.52
C GLY A 83 3.99 10.20 10.52
N LEU A 84 3.66 10.32 9.22
CA LEU A 84 4.41 9.67 8.16
C LEU A 84 5.85 10.20 8.07
N ASN A 85 6.07 11.49 8.32
CA ASN A 85 7.39 12.09 8.38
C ASN A 85 8.22 11.53 9.53
N GLU A 86 7.63 11.32 10.71
CA GLU A 86 8.32 10.68 11.83
C GLU A 86 8.83 9.27 11.46
N LEU A 87 8.06 8.49 10.69
CA LEU A 87 8.51 7.19 10.19
C LEU A 87 9.66 7.31 9.19
N ALA A 88 9.57 8.26 8.26
CA ALA A 88 10.62 8.47 7.27
C ALA A 88 11.94 8.86 7.94
N GLU A 89 11.90 9.82 8.87
CA GLU A 89 13.08 10.27 9.61
C GLU A 89 13.67 9.15 10.48
N ALA A 90 12.83 8.41 11.22
CA ALA A 90 13.28 7.25 12.01
C ALA A 90 14.01 6.18 11.19
N ILE A 91 13.62 5.98 9.92
CA ILE A 91 14.29 5.07 9.00
C ILE A 91 15.63 5.65 8.53
N LYS A 92 15.62 6.94 8.17
CA LYS A 92 16.74 7.65 7.54
C LYS A 92 17.86 8.00 8.50
N GLU A 93 17.56 8.13 9.80
CA GLU A 93 18.54 8.43 10.86
C GLU A 93 19.74 7.45 10.84
N GLU A 94 19.49 6.18 10.52
CA GLU A 94 20.50 5.11 10.45
C GLU A 94 21.07 4.92 9.02
N GLY A 95 20.82 5.88 8.12
CA GLY A 95 21.34 5.93 6.75
C GLY A 95 20.70 4.95 5.78
N ALA A 96 19.54 4.37 6.10
CA ALA A 96 18.71 3.66 5.12
C ALA A 96 17.89 4.65 4.30
N LYS A 97 17.47 4.25 3.09
CA LYS A 97 16.47 4.99 2.32
C LYS A 97 15.07 4.57 2.73
N ALA A 98 14.15 5.53 2.80
CA ALA A 98 12.76 5.29 3.18
C ALA A 98 11.85 5.24 1.95
N SER A 99 11.02 4.21 1.86
CA SER A 99 9.93 4.10 0.89
C SER A 99 8.61 3.89 1.60
N LEU A 100 7.51 4.40 1.06
CA LEU A 100 6.14 4.06 1.50
C LEU A 100 5.39 3.34 0.38
N GLN A 101 4.73 2.24 0.71
CA GLN A 101 3.87 1.54 -0.23
C GLN A 101 2.45 2.09 -0.18
N ILE A 102 1.95 2.64 -1.29
CA ILE A 102 0.59 3.15 -1.41
C ILE A 102 -0.30 2.12 -2.11
N MET A 103 -1.52 1.96 -1.61
CA MET A 103 -2.47 0.99 -2.17
C MET A 103 -3.92 1.43 -2.04
N HIS A 104 -4.75 0.91 -2.94
CA HIS A 104 -6.20 0.85 -2.78
C HIS A 104 -6.63 -0.62 -2.73
N GLY A 105 -7.44 -1.00 -1.74
CA GLY A 105 -7.80 -2.40 -1.51
C GLY A 105 -8.63 -3.03 -2.62
N GLY A 106 -9.33 -2.24 -3.45
CA GLY A 106 -10.13 -2.75 -4.56
C GLY A 106 -11.10 -3.85 -4.09
N CYS A 107 -10.99 -5.04 -4.67
CA CYS A 107 -11.75 -6.24 -4.29
C CYS A 107 -11.52 -6.72 -2.86
N LEU A 108 -10.41 -6.34 -2.24
CA LEU A 108 -10.05 -6.66 -0.84
C LEU A 108 -10.53 -5.62 0.16
N ALA A 109 -11.05 -4.48 -0.31
CA ALA A 109 -11.63 -3.50 0.61
C ALA A 109 -12.70 -4.18 1.46
N ALA A 110 -12.70 -3.90 2.75
CA ALA A 110 -13.60 -4.55 3.70
C ALA A 110 -14.70 -3.55 4.08
N PRO A 111 -15.97 -3.74 3.66
CA PRO A 111 -17.04 -2.76 3.89
C PRO A 111 -17.22 -2.34 5.35
N ARG A 112 -16.94 -3.26 6.29
CA ARG A 112 -16.94 -2.98 7.74
C ARG A 112 -15.93 -1.91 8.18
N PHE A 113 -14.89 -1.65 7.38
CA PHE A 113 -13.83 -0.67 7.66
C PHE A 113 -13.82 0.46 6.63
N SER A 114 -14.12 0.16 5.36
CA SER A 114 -14.15 1.13 4.28
C SER A 114 -15.45 1.94 4.22
N GLY A 115 -16.51 1.47 4.88
CA GLY A 115 -17.84 2.11 4.87
C GLY A 115 -18.55 2.06 3.51
N SER A 116 -17.95 1.38 2.51
CA SER A 116 -18.44 1.33 1.13
C SER A 116 -18.26 -0.09 0.56
N PRO A 117 -19.08 -0.50 -0.42
CA PRO A 117 -18.83 -1.74 -1.16
C PRO A 117 -17.42 -1.74 -1.79
N PRO A 118 -16.77 -2.91 -1.92
CA PRO A 118 -15.49 -3.01 -2.63
C PRO A 118 -15.67 -2.56 -4.09
N MET A 119 -14.59 -2.14 -4.73
CA MET A 119 -14.61 -1.73 -6.14
C MET A 119 -13.68 -2.59 -6.98
N ALA A 120 -14.06 -2.81 -8.23
CA ALA A 120 -13.29 -3.56 -9.21
C ALA A 120 -13.49 -2.96 -10.61
N PRO A 121 -12.60 -3.26 -11.56
CA PRO A 121 -12.78 -2.80 -12.93
C PRO A 121 -13.96 -3.43 -13.66
N SER A 122 -14.45 -4.59 -13.22
CA SER A 122 -15.69 -5.19 -13.68
C SER A 122 -16.47 -5.81 -12.51
N ALA A 123 -17.79 -5.89 -12.63
CA ALA A 123 -18.61 -6.59 -11.65
C ALA A 123 -18.47 -8.10 -11.84
N PHE A 124 -18.12 -8.84 -10.79
CA PHE A 124 -18.11 -10.30 -10.83
C PHE A 124 -18.64 -10.92 -9.54
N SER A 125 -19.24 -12.10 -9.67
CA SER A 125 -19.68 -12.86 -8.51
C SER A 125 -18.48 -13.51 -7.84
N ARG A 126 -18.25 -13.19 -6.56
CA ARG A 126 -17.28 -13.93 -5.73
C ARG A 126 -17.85 -15.32 -5.46
N GLY A 127 -17.60 -16.27 -6.37
CA GLY A 127 -18.03 -17.66 -6.22
C GLY A 127 -17.51 -18.28 -4.93
N SER A 128 -18.33 -19.11 -4.26
CA SER A 128 -17.94 -19.81 -3.02
C SER A 128 -17.01 -21.01 -3.26
N GLY A 129 -16.53 -21.22 -4.48
CA GLY A 129 -15.71 -22.36 -4.88
C GLY A 129 -14.55 -21.93 -5.77
N SER A 130 -13.33 -22.15 -5.27
CA SER A 130 -12.12 -22.49 -6.04
C SER A 130 -12.07 -21.99 -7.50
N GLY A 131 -11.62 -20.75 -7.71
CA GLY A 131 -11.34 -20.21 -9.05
C GLY A 131 -10.89 -18.74 -9.04
N GLY A 132 -11.47 -17.92 -8.18
CA GLY A 132 -10.86 -16.67 -7.72
C GLY A 132 -10.06 -16.98 -6.46
N VAL A 133 -8.97 -16.24 -6.22
CA VAL A 133 -8.16 -16.32 -4.98
C VAL A 133 -9.09 -16.53 -3.79
N ALA A 134 -8.79 -17.49 -2.92
CA ALA A 134 -9.63 -17.88 -1.79
C ALA A 134 -9.74 -16.74 -0.75
N LEU A 135 -10.45 -15.67 -1.11
CA LEU A 135 -10.76 -14.53 -0.26
C LEU A 135 -11.73 -14.95 0.86
N GLY A 136 -12.35 -16.13 0.73
CA GLY A 136 -13.09 -16.81 1.79
C GLY A 136 -12.23 -17.18 3.00
N GLY A 137 -10.92 -17.40 2.83
CA GLY A 137 -9.98 -17.62 3.94
C GLY A 137 -9.57 -16.32 4.65
N LEU A 138 -9.79 -15.16 4.02
CA LEU A 138 -9.38 -13.85 4.54
C LEU A 138 -10.52 -13.11 5.28
N GLY A 139 -11.70 -13.74 5.44
CA GLY A 139 -12.84 -13.13 6.14
C GLY A 139 -13.33 -11.83 5.49
N ILE A 140 -13.04 -11.65 4.19
CA ILE A 140 -13.51 -10.53 3.37
C ILE A 140 -14.87 -10.96 2.82
N GLY A 141 -15.92 -10.24 3.21
CA GLY A 141 -17.32 -10.60 2.96
C GLY A 141 -17.63 -10.89 1.49
N ALA A 142 -18.71 -11.66 1.27
CA ALA A 142 -19.19 -12.07 -0.05
C ALA A 142 -19.84 -10.93 -0.88
N SER A 143 -19.61 -9.67 -0.52
CA SER A 143 -20.17 -8.54 -1.27
C SER A 143 -19.54 -8.49 -2.66
N GLN A 144 -20.37 -8.53 -3.70
CA GLN A 144 -19.92 -8.31 -5.07
C GLN A 144 -19.27 -6.91 -5.17
N PRO A 145 -18.08 -6.81 -5.76
CA PRO A 145 -17.47 -5.51 -5.98
C PRO A 145 -18.30 -4.72 -6.99
N LYS A 146 -18.42 -3.42 -6.74
CA LYS A 146 -18.99 -2.47 -7.68
C LYS A 146 -18.00 -2.25 -8.83
N GLU A 147 -18.51 -2.31 -10.05
CA GLU A 147 -17.76 -1.91 -11.24
C GLU A 147 -17.44 -0.41 -11.21
N MET A 148 -16.17 -0.07 -11.49
CA MET A 148 -15.73 1.31 -11.63
C MET A 148 -16.18 1.88 -12.97
N VAL A 149 -16.83 3.03 -12.93
CA VAL A 149 -17.09 3.80 -14.15
C VAL A 149 -15.84 4.61 -14.55
N PRO A 150 -15.67 5.04 -15.83
CA PRO A 150 -14.47 5.76 -16.27
C PRO A 150 -14.08 6.96 -15.39
N MET A 151 -15.06 7.76 -14.96
CA MET A 151 -14.82 8.89 -14.06
C MET A 151 -14.27 8.48 -12.68
N GLU A 152 -14.61 7.28 -12.19
CA GLU A 152 -14.06 6.75 -10.94
C GLU A 152 -12.61 6.28 -11.12
N ILE A 153 -12.24 5.81 -12.31
CA ILE A 153 -10.85 5.48 -12.66
C ILE A 153 -10.01 6.75 -12.67
N GLU A 154 -10.46 7.82 -13.33
CA GLU A 154 -9.76 9.11 -13.32
C GLU A 154 -9.56 9.64 -11.89
N LYS A 155 -10.60 9.57 -11.06
CA LYS A 155 -10.50 9.93 -9.63
C LYS A 155 -9.53 9.02 -8.87
N MET A 156 -9.41 7.75 -9.24
CA MET A 156 -8.46 6.83 -8.64
C MET A 156 -7.02 7.24 -9.00
N ILE A 157 -6.77 7.58 -10.27
CA ILE A 157 -5.47 8.11 -10.74
C ILE A 157 -5.09 9.36 -9.93
N ASP A 158 -6.01 10.32 -9.81
CA ASP A 158 -5.81 11.52 -8.99
C ASP A 158 -5.50 11.18 -7.53
N SER A 159 -6.16 10.16 -6.97
CA SER A 159 -5.95 9.73 -5.60
C SER A 159 -4.57 9.08 -5.40
N TYR A 160 -4.08 8.30 -6.37
CA TYR A 160 -2.70 7.80 -6.37
C TYR A 160 -1.68 8.93 -6.48
N ALA A 161 -1.93 9.93 -7.34
CA ALA A 161 -1.07 11.09 -7.48
C ALA A 161 -1.01 11.91 -6.17
N ALA A 162 -2.15 12.18 -5.55
CA ALA A 162 -2.24 12.89 -4.28
C ALA A 162 -1.53 12.13 -3.14
N ALA A 163 -1.71 10.80 -3.07
CA ALA A 163 -1.00 9.98 -2.10
C ALA A 163 0.51 10.03 -2.31
N ALA A 164 0.99 9.90 -3.56
CA ALA A 164 2.41 10.00 -3.88
C ALA A 164 3.00 11.38 -3.51
N LEU A 165 2.23 12.46 -3.68
CA LEU A 165 2.62 13.79 -3.23
C LEU A 165 2.79 13.83 -1.71
N ARG A 166 1.84 13.30 -0.93
CA ARG A 166 1.96 13.21 0.53
C ARG A 166 3.15 12.38 0.99
N VAL A 167 3.45 11.28 0.29
CA VAL A 167 4.66 10.47 0.57
C VAL A 167 5.92 11.32 0.40
N LYS A 168 5.99 12.10 -0.68
CA LYS A 168 7.10 13.02 -0.93
C LYS A 168 7.17 14.13 0.13
N GLU A 169 6.04 14.74 0.48
CA GLU A 169 5.96 15.79 1.50
C GLU A 169 6.33 15.29 2.89
N ALA A 170 5.99 14.04 3.21
CA ALA A 170 6.45 13.34 4.41
C ALA A 170 7.96 13.03 4.40
N GLY A 171 8.69 13.30 3.31
CA GLY A 171 10.15 13.18 3.27
C GLY A 171 10.69 11.78 3.00
N PHE A 172 9.85 10.88 2.47
CA PHE A 172 10.30 9.59 1.93
C PHE A 172 11.13 9.80 0.66
N ASP A 173 12.13 8.95 0.46
CA ASP A 173 12.97 8.96 -0.74
C ASP A 173 12.27 8.33 -1.96
N MET A 174 11.33 7.40 -1.71
CA MET A 174 10.63 6.64 -2.74
C MET A 174 9.17 6.39 -2.37
N VAL A 175 8.35 6.18 -3.40
CA VAL A 175 6.98 5.67 -3.27
C VAL A 175 6.88 4.39 -4.09
N THR A 176 6.23 3.37 -3.55
CA THR A 176 5.93 2.12 -4.27
C THR A 176 4.43 1.98 -4.44
N ILE A 177 3.99 1.63 -5.64
CA ILE A 177 2.60 1.35 -5.93
C ILE A 177 2.37 -0.15 -5.69
N HIS A 178 1.43 -0.49 -4.82
CA HIS A 178 0.97 -1.87 -4.67
C HIS A 178 0.09 -2.23 -5.87
N GLY A 179 0.48 -3.28 -6.59
CA GLY A 179 -0.27 -3.85 -7.72
C GLY A 179 -0.10 -5.36 -7.74
N ALA A 180 -0.45 -6.00 -6.62
CA ALA A 180 -0.31 -7.44 -6.41
C ALA A 180 -1.37 -7.94 -5.41
N GLY A 181 -1.65 -9.24 -5.44
CA GLY A 181 -2.51 -9.88 -4.43
C GLY A 181 -4.01 -9.57 -4.58
N VAL A 182 -4.47 -9.21 -5.78
CA VAL A 182 -5.86 -8.85 -6.09
C VAL A 182 -6.32 -7.52 -5.48
N ASP A 183 -5.45 -6.52 -5.46
CA ASP A 183 -5.80 -5.16 -5.04
C ASP A 183 -6.55 -4.39 -6.15
N CYS A 184 -6.59 -3.06 -6.07
CA CYS A 184 -7.23 -2.23 -7.09
C CYS A 184 -6.54 -2.28 -8.47
N ILE A 185 -5.25 -2.57 -8.52
CA ILE A 185 -4.43 -2.56 -9.74
C ILE A 185 -4.24 -3.99 -10.26
N ASP A 186 -4.06 -4.96 -9.37
CA ASP A 186 -3.99 -6.38 -9.72
C ASP A 186 -5.38 -6.99 -9.84
N VAL A 187 -5.80 -7.26 -11.08
CA VAL A 187 -7.15 -7.71 -11.42
C VAL A 187 -7.22 -9.22 -11.67
N SER A 188 -6.18 -9.95 -11.27
CA SER A 188 -6.00 -11.39 -11.53
C SER A 188 -7.09 -12.32 -10.99
N ALA A 189 -7.99 -11.84 -10.13
CA ALA A 189 -9.16 -12.62 -9.68
C ALA A 189 -10.36 -12.62 -10.65
N GLY A 190 -10.16 -12.23 -11.90
CA GLY A 190 -11.19 -12.31 -12.95
C GLY A 190 -11.91 -10.99 -13.26
N GLY A 191 -11.35 -9.85 -12.85
CA GLY A 191 -11.96 -8.53 -12.98
C GLY A 191 -11.73 -7.82 -14.31
N VAL A 192 -11.60 -8.55 -15.43
CA VAL A 192 -11.24 -7.98 -16.75
C VAL A 192 -12.07 -8.46 -17.93
N GLU A 193 -13.00 -9.40 -17.75
CA GLU A 193 -13.92 -9.76 -18.84
C GLU A 193 -14.93 -8.63 -19.06
N GLY A 194 -15.05 -8.16 -20.31
CA GLY A 194 -15.96 -7.06 -20.71
C GLY A 194 -15.41 -5.64 -20.49
N ALA A 195 -14.20 -5.53 -19.97
CA ALA A 195 -13.48 -4.28 -19.73
C ALA A 195 -12.81 -3.76 -21.03
N ASP A 196 -13.54 -2.98 -21.83
CA ASP A 196 -13.13 -2.39 -23.10
C ASP A 196 -12.20 -1.15 -22.96
N TRP A 197 -11.61 -0.95 -21.78
CA TRP A 197 -10.78 0.22 -21.43
C TRP A 197 -9.26 -0.04 -21.46
N PHE A 198 -8.82 -1.28 -21.60
CA PHE A 198 -7.41 -1.63 -21.77
C PHE A 198 -6.94 -1.71 -23.24
N SER A 199 -7.84 -1.49 -24.19
CA SER A 199 -7.58 -1.54 -25.64
C SER A 199 -7.14 -0.21 -26.23
#